data_AF-A0A811JRQ3-F1
#
_entry.id   AF-A0A811JRQ3-F1
#
_cell.length_a   1.000
_cell.length_b   1.000
_cell.length_c   1.000
_cell.angle_alpha   90.00
_cell.angle_beta   90.00
_cell.angle_gamma   90.00
#
_symmetry.space_group_name_H-M   'P 1'
#
loop_
_entity.id
_entity.type
_entity.pdbx_description
1 polymer ?
#
loop_
_entity_poly.entity_id
_entity_poly.type
_entity_poly.pdbx_seq_one_letter_code
_entity_poly.pdbx_strand_id
1 'polypeptide(L)'
;MACVRNYLPPYFRVGIFFFCGLELAWNAFVMAINQKFWDLSTKIFPVAFKMFNDTLLKGDPKDFVWTIHERNQLDMYQYKLTIMWLCSTVTILYSMLCIVPQFCTMQQTDDTEITICVKKPFIGYIMAPFLLILAFLCGCALSWQWFTCETDHSLFQDLFTRAQKEESFLSELETQLNCNTDDDKEVLGVWRCEDMVNRAMLDSRWLDPLVYSFIICHIIMLIGFCVANREWEWSDFLFWRRAKKEFVTVTENNHHENGQIEEDKPMTSASIRTNGVDMEKLL
;
A
#
# COMPACT_ATOMS: atom_id res chain seq x y z
N MET A 1 35.80 0.83 -19.25
CA MET A 1 34.61 0.11 -19.79
C MET A 1 33.40 0.94 -19.45
N ALA A 2 32.59 1.31 -20.46
CA ALA A 2 31.43 2.16 -20.26
C ALA A 2 30.43 1.46 -19.34
N CYS A 3 30.09 2.08 -18.21
CA CYS A 3 28.87 1.74 -17.47
C CYS A 3 27.71 2.14 -18.39
N VAL A 4 27.31 1.20 -19.26
CA VAL A 4 26.21 1.39 -20.20
C VAL A 4 24.97 1.66 -19.35
N ARG A 5 24.46 2.86 -19.55
CA ARG A 5 23.36 3.55 -18.88
C ARG A 5 22.00 2.86 -19.09
N ASN A 6 21.89 1.54 -18.91
CA ASN A 6 20.67 0.76 -19.17
C ASN A 6 20.49 -0.41 -18.18
N TYR A 7 20.82 -0.19 -16.90
CA TYR A 7 20.98 -1.28 -15.93
C TYR A 7 20.17 -1.05 -14.65
N LEU A 8 18.85 -0.97 -14.81
CA LEU A 8 17.86 -1.44 -13.83
C LEU A 8 16.92 -2.37 -14.61
N PRO A 9 16.37 -3.41 -13.97
CA PRO A 9 15.52 -4.39 -14.65
C PRO A 9 14.24 -3.74 -15.20
N PRO A 10 13.54 -4.34 -16.18
CA PRO A 10 12.60 -3.63 -17.05
C PRO A 10 11.38 -3.17 -16.28
N TYR A 11 11.51 -2.00 -15.70
CA TYR A 11 10.47 -1.13 -15.23
C TYR A 11 11.03 0.27 -15.43
N PHE A 12 10.42 1.01 -16.35
CA PHE A 12 10.75 2.40 -16.59
C PHE A 12 10.86 3.12 -15.23
N ARG A 13 12.03 3.70 -14.91
CA ARG A 13 12.24 4.45 -13.65
C ARG A 13 11.07 5.40 -13.36
N VAL A 14 10.57 6.02 -14.42
CA VAL A 14 9.41 6.91 -14.42
C VAL A 14 8.11 6.19 -14.07
N GLY A 15 7.89 4.96 -14.56
CA GLY A 15 6.69 4.16 -14.29
C GLY A 15 6.59 3.69 -12.84
N ILE A 16 7.68 3.17 -12.26
CA ILE A 16 7.69 2.82 -10.81
C ILE A 16 7.54 4.08 -9.97
N PHE A 17 8.25 5.15 -10.31
CA PHE A 17 8.16 6.40 -9.58
C PHE A 17 6.74 6.98 -9.60
N PHE A 18 6.08 6.96 -10.77
CA PHE A 18 4.70 7.40 -10.92
C PHE A 18 3.74 6.50 -10.16
N PHE A 19 3.87 5.17 -10.30
CA PHE A 19 2.98 4.21 -9.66
C PHE A 19 3.13 4.23 -8.14
N CYS A 20 4.33 3.99 -7.62
CA CYS A 20 4.58 4.01 -6.18
C CYS A 20 4.38 5.41 -5.57
N GLY A 21 4.65 6.48 -6.32
CA GLY A 21 4.40 7.84 -5.88
C GLY A 21 2.90 8.13 -5.73
N LEU A 22 2.09 7.66 -6.67
CA LEU A 22 0.64 7.76 -6.59
C LEU A 22 0.09 6.92 -5.43
N GLU A 23 0.55 5.67 -5.28
CA GLU A 23 0.19 4.82 -4.14
C GLU A 23 0.54 5.48 -2.81
N LEU A 24 1.72 6.09 -2.70
CA LEU A 24 2.15 6.78 -1.48
C LEU A 24 1.23 7.96 -1.17
N ALA A 25 0.97 8.85 -2.14
CA ALA A 25 0.11 10.01 -1.93
C ALA A 25 -1.34 9.61 -1.63
N TRP A 26 -1.87 8.67 -2.40
CA TRP A 26 -3.23 8.17 -2.28
C TRP A 26 -3.46 7.50 -0.93
N ASN A 27 -2.67 6.49 -0.60
CA ASN A 27 -2.83 5.76 0.65
C ASN A 27 -2.55 6.66 1.86
N ALA A 28 -1.65 7.65 1.76
CA ALA A 28 -1.45 8.62 2.85
C ALA A 28 -2.70 9.47 3.11
N PHE A 29 -3.37 9.93 2.04
CA PHE A 29 -4.60 10.69 2.16
C PHE A 29 -5.73 9.83 2.77
N VAL A 30 -5.91 8.62 2.26
CA VAL A 30 -6.94 7.69 2.77
C VAL A 30 -6.67 7.28 4.22
N MET A 31 -5.42 7.02 4.57
CA MET A 31 -4.99 6.73 5.95
C MET A 31 -5.32 7.89 6.88
N ALA A 32 -5.03 9.13 6.49
CA ALA A 32 -5.30 10.32 7.30
C ALA A 32 -6.81 10.52 7.55
N ILE A 33 -7.64 10.31 6.53
CA ILE A 33 -9.10 10.34 6.67
C ILE A 33 -9.57 9.27 7.66
N ASN A 34 -9.20 8.01 7.43
CA ASN A 34 -9.63 6.91 8.29
C ASN A 34 -9.18 7.10 9.74
N GLN A 35 -7.95 7.58 9.97
CA GLN A 35 -7.48 7.92 11.32
C GLN A 35 -8.40 8.94 11.99
N LYS A 36 -8.79 10.01 11.29
CA LYS A 36 -9.65 11.06 11.87
C LYS A 36 -11.04 10.57 12.22
N PHE A 37 -11.67 9.78 11.35
CA PHE A 37 -12.98 9.20 11.63
C PHE A 37 -12.92 8.12 12.71
N TRP A 38 -11.80 7.39 12.80
CA TRP A 38 -11.59 6.44 13.89
C TRP A 38 -11.41 7.16 15.24
N ASP A 39 -10.61 8.23 15.30
CA ASP A 39 -10.43 9.05 16.51
C ASP A 39 -11.76 9.69 16.98
N LEU A 40 -12.64 10.07 16.04
CA LEU A 40 -13.96 10.63 16.35
C LEU A 40 -14.92 9.54 16.85
N SER A 41 -15.06 8.44 16.11
CA SER A 41 -15.99 7.36 16.47
C SER A 41 -15.63 6.71 17.81
N THR A 42 -14.34 6.54 18.13
CA THR A 42 -13.90 5.97 19.42
C THR A 42 -14.27 6.83 20.63
N LYS A 43 -14.45 8.13 20.44
CA LYS A 43 -14.91 9.06 21.47
C LYS A 43 -16.44 9.13 21.55
N ILE A 44 -17.11 9.15 20.40
CA ILE A 44 -18.55 9.40 20.30
C ILE A 44 -19.37 8.13 20.56
N PHE A 45 -18.97 6.99 20.00
CA PHE A 45 -19.75 5.75 20.07
C PHE A 45 -19.97 5.24 21.51
N PRO A 46 -18.97 5.25 22.41
CA PRO A 46 -19.21 4.82 23.79
C PRO A 46 -20.28 5.66 24.50
N VAL A 47 -20.30 6.97 24.29
CA VAL A 47 -21.30 7.87 24.88
C VAL A 47 -22.65 7.68 24.21
N ALA A 48 -22.69 7.60 22.88
CA ALA A 48 -23.91 7.33 22.12
C ALA A 48 -24.54 5.99 22.50
N PHE A 49 -23.76 4.92 22.70
CA PHE A 49 -24.29 3.61 23.13
C PHE A 49 -24.88 3.65 24.54
N LYS A 50 -24.30 4.41 25.47
CA LYS A 50 -24.92 4.64 26.78
C LYS A 50 -26.24 5.37 26.64
N MET A 51 -26.28 6.42 25.81
CA MET A 51 -27.48 7.21 25.51
C MET A 51 -28.59 6.35 24.87
N PHE A 52 -28.26 5.46 23.94
CA PHE A 52 -29.22 4.55 23.31
C PHE A 52 -29.78 3.54 24.31
N ASN A 53 -28.93 2.95 25.15
CA ASN A 53 -29.38 2.03 26.19
C ASN A 53 -30.28 2.72 27.21
N ASP A 54 -29.95 3.95 27.60
CA ASP A 54 -30.76 4.73 28.53
C ASP A 54 -32.14 5.11 27.95
N THR A 55 -32.17 5.54 26.68
CA THR A 55 -33.41 5.80 25.94
C THR A 55 -34.29 4.54 25.88
N LEU A 56 -33.69 3.37 25.61
CA LEU A 56 -34.38 2.09 25.57
C LEU A 56 -34.96 1.71 26.95
N LEU A 57 -34.22 1.97 28.04
CA LEU A 57 -34.66 1.68 29.41
C LEU A 57 -35.81 2.58 29.86
N LYS A 58 -35.81 3.84 29.41
CA LYS A 58 -36.88 4.80 29.71
C LYS A 58 -38.14 4.56 28.90
N GLY A 59 -38.01 3.94 27.72
CA GLY A 59 -39.14 3.59 26.86
C GLY A 59 -39.82 4.79 26.21
N ASP A 60 -39.08 5.90 26.05
CA ASP A 60 -39.54 7.11 25.38
C ASP A 60 -38.45 7.59 24.38
N PRO A 61 -38.74 7.66 23.07
CA PRO A 61 -40.03 7.37 22.43
C PRO A 61 -40.35 5.85 22.39
N LYS A 62 -41.65 5.50 22.42
CA LYS A 62 -42.13 4.11 22.56
C LYS A 62 -41.71 3.17 21.43
N ASP A 63 -41.32 3.73 20.29
CA ASP A 63 -40.86 3.06 19.08
C ASP A 63 -39.33 3.08 18.93
N PHE A 64 -38.59 3.54 19.94
CA PHE A 64 -37.14 3.44 19.96
C PHE A 64 -36.72 1.98 20.12
N VAL A 65 -36.08 1.45 19.07
CA VAL A 65 -35.54 0.10 19.06
C VAL A 65 -34.03 0.22 18.86
N TRP A 66 -33.29 -0.44 19.75
CA TRP A 66 -31.85 -0.56 19.70
C TRP A 66 -31.48 -2.00 20.03
N THR A 67 -30.83 -2.66 19.07
CA THR A 67 -30.54 -4.09 19.11
C THR A 67 -29.05 -4.37 19.10
N ILE A 68 -28.69 -5.60 19.51
CA ILE A 68 -27.30 -6.08 19.43
C ILE A 68 -26.81 -6.10 17.97
N HIS A 69 -27.70 -6.29 17.00
CA HIS A 69 -27.33 -6.30 15.59
C HIS A 69 -26.86 -4.92 15.11
N GLU A 70 -27.60 -3.87 15.44
CA GLU A 70 -27.27 -2.47 15.11
C GLU A 70 -25.98 -2.04 15.81
N ARG A 71 -25.78 -2.48 17.06
CA ARG A 71 -24.51 -2.29 17.76
C ARG A 71 -23.33 -2.92 17.03
N ASN A 72 -23.47 -4.19 16.64
CA ASN A 72 -22.43 -4.89 15.91
C ASN A 72 -22.14 -4.24 14.55
N GLN A 73 -23.14 -3.62 13.91
CA GLN A 73 -22.95 -2.89 12.68
C GLN A 73 -22.10 -1.63 12.88
N LEU A 74 -22.33 -0.86 13.95
CA LEU A 74 -21.53 0.32 14.30
C LEU A 74 -20.12 -0.06 14.79
N ASP A 75 -19.97 -1.16 15.51
CA ASP A 75 -18.64 -1.70 15.86
C ASP A 75 -17.89 -2.14 14.58
N MET A 76 -18.60 -2.77 13.63
CA MET A 76 -18.03 -3.18 12.34
C MET A 76 -17.54 -1.98 11.53
N TYR A 77 -18.19 -0.81 11.63
CA TYR A 77 -17.71 0.42 11.01
C TYR A 77 -16.30 0.79 11.49
N GLN A 78 -16.02 0.71 12.79
CA GLN A 78 -14.67 0.97 13.32
C GLN A 78 -13.64 -0.05 12.84
N TYR A 79 -14.04 -1.31 12.70
CA TYR A 79 -13.19 -2.36 12.11
C TYR A 79 -12.84 -2.05 10.65
N LYS A 80 -13.80 -1.61 9.83
CA LYS A 80 -13.56 -1.23 8.43
C LYS A 80 -12.52 -0.09 8.34
N LEU A 81 -12.68 0.96 9.15
CA LEU A 81 -11.71 2.07 9.22
C LEU A 81 -10.30 1.59 9.58
N THR A 82 -10.20 0.70 10.56
CA THR A 82 -8.93 0.14 11.04
C THR A 82 -8.25 -0.73 9.98
N ILE A 83 -9.02 -1.58 9.29
CA ILE A 83 -8.51 -2.42 8.20
C ILE A 83 -8.00 -1.54 7.06
N MET A 84 -8.76 -0.51 6.65
CA MET A 84 -8.34 0.38 5.58
C MET A 84 -7.07 1.16 5.96
N TRP A 85 -6.97 1.63 7.21
CA TRP A 85 -5.77 2.26 7.74
C TRP A 85 -4.55 1.33 7.71
N LEU A 86 -4.72 0.06 8.13
CA LEU A 86 -3.65 -0.93 8.15
C LEU A 86 -3.17 -1.26 6.73
N CYS A 87 -4.10 -1.54 5.81
CA CYS A 87 -3.79 -1.80 4.40
C CYS A 87 -3.06 -0.61 3.77
N SER A 88 -3.52 0.61 4.03
CA SER A 88 -2.87 1.84 3.54
C SER A 88 -1.45 1.97 4.08
N THR A 89 -1.25 1.73 5.39
CA THR A 89 0.07 1.81 6.04
C THR A 89 1.05 0.81 5.43
N VAL A 90 0.64 -0.46 5.27
CA VAL A 90 1.48 -1.49 4.64
C VAL A 90 1.84 -1.10 3.21
N THR A 91 0.88 -0.58 2.44
CA THR A 91 1.10 -0.15 1.06
C THR A 91 2.05 1.04 0.96
N ILE A 92 1.96 2.01 1.88
CA ILE A 92 2.91 3.14 1.96
C ILE A 92 4.32 2.65 2.26
N LEU A 93 4.49 1.82 3.29
CA LEU A 93 5.80 1.29 3.69
C LEU A 93 6.44 0.49 2.55
N TYR A 94 5.64 -0.32 1.88
CA TYR A 94 6.10 -1.10 0.74
C TYR A 94 6.46 -0.21 -0.47
N SER A 95 5.63 0.80 -0.77
CA SER A 95 5.91 1.78 -1.83
C SER A 95 7.20 2.56 -1.56
N MET A 96 7.44 2.97 -0.30
CA MET A 96 8.69 3.60 0.11
C MET A 96 9.89 2.67 -0.12
N LEU A 97 9.77 1.39 0.26
CA LEU A 97 10.82 0.40 0.05
C LEU A 97 11.11 0.15 -1.44
N CYS A 98 10.11 0.28 -2.32
CA CYS A 98 10.30 0.24 -3.77
C CYS A 98 10.95 1.50 -4.35
N ILE A 99 10.70 2.68 -3.77
CA ILE A 99 11.18 3.97 -4.26
C ILE A 99 12.62 4.24 -3.81
N VAL A 100 12.97 4.03 -2.54
CA VAL A 100 14.27 4.40 -1.95
C VAL A 100 15.48 3.88 -2.76
N PRO A 101 15.50 2.61 -3.22
CA PRO A 101 16.62 2.10 -4.03
C PRO A 101 16.80 2.83 -5.36
N GLN A 102 15.78 3.49 -5.90
CA GLN A 102 15.87 4.26 -7.15
C GLN A 102 16.66 5.57 -6.95
N PHE A 103 16.68 6.11 -5.73
CA PHE A 103 17.45 7.30 -5.37
C PHE A 103 18.85 6.97 -4.85
N CYS A 104 19.06 5.77 -4.31
CA CYS A 104 20.32 5.34 -3.70
C CYS A 104 21.32 4.70 -4.68
N THR A 105 21.19 4.87 -6.00
CA THR A 105 22.19 4.33 -6.94
C THR A 105 23.50 5.09 -6.82
N MET A 106 24.43 4.58 -6.01
CA MET A 106 25.80 5.09 -5.88
C MET A 106 26.70 4.52 -6.98
N GLN A 107 27.57 5.36 -7.57
CA GLN A 107 28.58 5.00 -8.56
C GLN A 107 30.00 5.41 -8.08
N GLN A 108 30.96 4.47 -7.89
CA GLN A 108 32.42 4.64 -7.91
C GLN A 108 32.87 4.15 -9.23
N THR A 109 33.54 5.03 -9.92
CA THR A 109 34.09 4.64 -11.18
C THR A 109 35.52 4.12 -11.03
N ASP A 110 36.22 4.26 -9.87
CA ASP A 110 37.47 3.55 -9.51
C ASP A 110 37.89 3.81 -8.04
N ASP A 111 39.04 3.25 -7.59
CA ASP A 111 39.63 3.02 -6.24
C ASP A 111 39.54 4.11 -5.13
N THR A 112 38.78 5.19 -5.33
CA THR A 112 38.53 6.28 -4.35
C THR A 112 37.07 6.75 -4.21
N GLU A 113 36.08 6.22 -4.94
CA GLU A 113 34.68 6.70 -4.87
C GLU A 113 33.72 5.63 -4.25
N ILE A 114 32.39 5.48 -4.53
CA ILE A 114 31.61 4.23 -4.16
C ILE A 114 30.61 3.73 -5.23
N THR A 115 30.79 2.55 -5.89
CA THR A 115 29.88 1.97 -6.93
C THR A 115 29.11 0.83 -6.34
N ILE A 116 27.80 1.03 -6.27
CA ILE A 116 26.85 0.00 -5.90
C ILE A 116 26.07 -0.36 -7.17
N CYS A 117 26.54 -1.38 -7.88
CA CYS A 117 25.86 -1.96 -9.04
C CYS A 117 25.08 -3.21 -8.61
N VAL A 118 23.82 -3.07 -8.19
CA VAL A 118 22.94 -4.21 -7.90
C VAL A 118 22.04 -4.51 -9.11
N LYS A 119 22.47 -5.41 -9.99
CA LYS A 119 21.67 -5.89 -11.12
C LYS A 119 21.02 -7.24 -10.79
N LYS A 120 19.85 -7.23 -10.14
CA LYS A 120 19.01 -8.45 -10.00
C LYS A 120 17.57 -8.20 -10.51
N PRO A 121 17.29 -8.42 -11.82
CA PRO A 121 15.94 -8.31 -12.38
C PRO A 121 14.88 -9.13 -11.69
N PHE A 122 15.28 -10.26 -11.10
CA PHE A 122 14.43 -11.14 -10.34
C PHE A 122 13.65 -10.45 -9.22
N ILE A 123 14.27 -9.51 -8.51
CA ILE A 123 13.62 -8.80 -7.39
C ILE A 123 12.46 -7.96 -7.94
N GLY A 124 12.63 -7.25 -9.05
CA GLY A 124 11.56 -6.47 -9.67
C GLY A 124 10.35 -7.31 -10.11
N TYR A 125 10.59 -8.52 -10.62
CA TYR A 125 9.51 -9.45 -11.01
C TYR A 125 8.70 -9.99 -9.83
N ILE A 126 9.25 -9.99 -8.63
CA ILE A 126 8.52 -10.36 -7.40
C ILE A 126 7.83 -9.14 -6.79
N MET A 127 8.49 -7.99 -6.81
CA MET A 127 8.00 -6.82 -6.09
C MET A 127 6.78 -6.17 -6.78
N ALA A 128 6.75 -6.15 -8.11
CA ALA A 128 5.64 -5.58 -8.86
C ALA A 128 4.29 -6.30 -8.65
N PRO A 129 4.17 -7.65 -8.78
CA PRO A 129 2.90 -8.33 -8.52
C PRO A 129 2.48 -8.19 -7.06
N PHE A 130 3.42 -8.14 -6.12
CA PHE A 130 3.10 -7.90 -4.71
C PHE A 130 2.50 -6.51 -4.48
N LEU A 131 3.07 -5.47 -5.11
CA LEU A 131 2.51 -4.11 -5.05
C LEU A 131 1.09 -4.07 -5.62
N LEU A 132 0.85 -4.74 -6.75
CA LEU A 132 -0.49 -4.84 -7.35
C LEU A 132 -1.49 -5.56 -6.44
N ILE A 133 -1.05 -6.61 -5.73
CA ILE A 133 -1.88 -7.29 -4.73
C ILE A 133 -2.22 -6.33 -3.58
N LEU A 134 -1.26 -5.55 -3.09
CA LEU A 134 -1.53 -4.57 -2.02
C LEU A 134 -2.50 -3.48 -2.48
N ALA A 135 -2.31 -2.92 -3.68
CA ALA A 135 -3.23 -1.95 -4.28
C ALA A 135 -4.63 -2.54 -4.45
N PHE A 136 -4.73 -3.80 -4.90
CA PHE A 136 -6.00 -4.52 -5.01
C PHE A 136 -6.68 -4.72 -3.65
N LEU A 137 -5.93 -5.11 -2.61
CA LEU A 137 -6.46 -5.25 -1.25
C LEU A 137 -6.97 -3.91 -0.69
N CYS A 138 -6.25 -2.80 -0.95
CA CYS A 138 -6.71 -1.46 -0.62
C CYS A 138 -8.00 -1.09 -1.37
N GLY A 139 -8.08 -1.43 -2.66
CA GLY A 139 -9.30 -1.25 -3.45
C GLY A 139 -10.49 -2.05 -2.92
N CYS A 140 -10.27 -3.30 -2.50
CA CYS A 140 -11.30 -4.15 -1.88
C CYS A 140 -11.77 -3.58 -0.53
N ALA A 141 -10.84 -3.18 0.34
CA ALA A 141 -11.18 -2.59 1.64
C ALA A 141 -11.95 -1.27 1.47
N LEU A 142 -11.51 -0.41 0.54
CA LEU A 142 -12.19 0.83 0.21
C LEU A 142 -13.60 0.59 -0.35
N SER A 143 -13.74 -0.38 -1.26
CA SER A 143 -15.04 -0.74 -1.84
C SER A 143 -16.00 -1.30 -0.79
N TRP A 144 -15.50 -2.12 0.16
CA TRP A 144 -16.30 -2.60 1.29
C TRP A 144 -16.86 -1.42 2.09
N GLN A 145 -15.99 -0.50 2.49
CA GLN A 145 -16.40 0.70 3.21
C GLN A 145 -17.45 1.49 2.42
N TRP A 146 -17.27 1.61 1.11
CA TRP A 146 -18.18 2.31 0.22
C TRP A 146 -19.58 1.70 0.16
N PHE A 147 -19.70 0.39 -0.05
CA PHE A 147 -21.00 -0.28 -0.13
C PHE A 147 -21.85 -0.23 1.13
N THR A 148 -21.22 -0.01 2.29
CA THR A 148 -21.91 -0.02 3.59
C THR A 148 -22.00 1.35 4.25
N CYS A 149 -21.37 2.36 3.66
CA CYS A 149 -21.24 3.71 4.20
C CYS A 149 -22.61 4.36 4.48
N GLU A 150 -23.52 4.32 3.51
CA GLU A 150 -24.83 4.96 3.61
C GLU A 150 -25.69 4.32 4.71
N THR A 151 -25.74 2.99 4.76
CA THR A 151 -26.49 2.25 5.78
C THR A 151 -25.94 2.55 7.17
N ASP A 152 -24.62 2.46 7.35
CA ASP A 152 -23.97 2.71 8.65
C ASP A 152 -24.21 4.15 9.11
N HIS A 153 -24.05 5.14 8.21
CA HIS A 153 -24.29 6.55 8.50
C HIS A 153 -25.77 6.80 8.88
N SER A 154 -26.71 6.32 8.06
CA SER A 154 -28.14 6.51 8.31
C SER A 154 -28.60 5.89 9.63
N LEU A 155 -28.07 4.71 9.98
CA LEU A 155 -28.40 4.00 11.21
C LEU A 155 -27.99 4.82 12.43
N PHE A 156 -26.75 5.29 12.46
CA PHE A 156 -26.27 6.12 13.57
C PHE A 156 -27.02 7.44 13.66
N GLN A 157 -27.22 8.14 12.54
CA GLN A 157 -27.90 9.44 12.56
C GLN A 157 -29.36 9.31 13.01
N ASP A 158 -30.06 8.26 12.56
CA ASP A 158 -31.44 7.99 12.98
C ASP A 158 -31.52 7.68 14.49
N LEU A 159 -30.66 6.79 14.99
CA LEU A 159 -30.60 6.46 16.42
C LEU A 159 -30.21 7.69 17.26
N PHE A 160 -29.22 8.46 16.82
CA PHE A 160 -28.74 9.65 17.52
C PHE A 160 -29.77 10.78 17.56
N THR A 161 -30.56 10.94 16.50
CA THR A 161 -31.61 11.96 16.42
C THR A 161 -32.82 11.59 17.29
N ARG A 162 -33.18 10.30 17.36
CA ARG A 162 -34.34 9.82 18.12
C ARG A 162 -34.04 9.57 19.60
N ALA A 163 -32.78 9.43 19.98
CA ALA A 163 -32.38 9.19 21.37
C ALA A 163 -32.64 10.39 22.28
N GLN A 164 -32.92 10.12 23.55
CA GLN A 164 -33.06 11.17 24.56
C GLN A 164 -31.68 11.72 24.93
N LYS A 165 -31.45 12.99 24.57
CA LYS A 165 -30.21 13.72 24.85
C LYS A 165 -30.29 14.36 26.23
N GLU A 166 -29.91 13.62 27.27
CA GLU A 166 -29.75 14.20 28.61
C GLU A 166 -28.51 15.11 28.70
N GLU A 167 -28.57 16.09 29.57
CA GLU A 167 -27.48 17.03 29.86
C GLU A 167 -26.19 16.32 30.29
N SER A 168 -26.32 15.20 31.02
CA SER A 168 -25.19 14.35 31.45
C SER A 168 -24.40 13.80 30.25
N PHE A 169 -25.09 13.28 29.23
CA PHE A 169 -24.46 12.74 28.02
C PHE A 169 -23.92 13.85 27.11
N LEU A 170 -24.62 14.99 27.04
CA LEU A 170 -24.14 16.16 26.29
C LEU A 170 -22.84 16.70 26.89
N SER A 171 -22.77 16.85 28.22
CA SER A 171 -21.55 17.28 28.91
C SER A 171 -20.40 16.28 28.75
N GLU A 172 -20.68 14.97 28.77
CA GLU A 172 -19.68 13.93 28.50
C GLU A 172 -19.18 14.02 27.05
N LEU A 173 -20.06 14.21 26.07
CA LEU A 173 -19.68 14.43 24.66
C LEU A 173 -18.83 15.70 24.50
N GLU A 174 -19.21 16.79 25.17
CA GLU A 174 -18.49 18.06 25.06
C GLU A 174 -17.07 17.96 25.61
N THR A 175 -16.93 17.25 26.74
CA THR A 175 -15.63 16.97 27.36
C THR A 175 -14.77 16.08 26.44
N GLN A 176 -15.34 15.04 25.83
CA GLN A 176 -14.61 14.11 24.95
C GLN A 176 -14.18 14.76 23.63
N LEU A 177 -15.04 15.63 23.08
CA LEU A 177 -14.80 16.35 21.83
C LEU A 177 -14.06 17.68 22.04
N ASN A 178 -13.83 18.07 23.29
CA ASN A 178 -13.20 19.32 23.69
C ASN A 178 -13.88 20.54 23.04
N CYS A 179 -15.21 20.56 23.09
CA CYS A 179 -16.03 21.67 22.61
C CYS A 179 -16.66 22.48 23.75
N ASN A 180 -16.23 22.26 25.00
CA ASN A 180 -16.53 23.14 26.12
C ASN A 180 -16.14 24.57 25.73
N THR A 181 -17.15 25.42 25.58
CA THR A 181 -16.96 26.84 25.31
C THR A 181 -17.38 27.56 26.59
N ASP A 182 -16.55 28.50 27.02
CA ASP A 182 -16.79 29.45 28.10
C ASP A 182 -18.27 29.90 28.14
N ASP A 183 -18.88 29.87 29.34
CA ASP A 183 -20.33 29.97 29.64
C ASP A 183 -21.05 31.19 29.00
N ASP A 184 -20.30 32.13 28.43
CA ASP A 184 -20.82 33.38 27.86
C ASP A 184 -21.18 33.27 26.36
N LYS A 185 -20.86 32.14 25.69
CA LYS A 185 -21.05 31.95 24.23
C LYS A 185 -21.64 30.60 23.84
N GLU A 186 -22.52 30.06 24.67
CA GLU A 186 -23.15 28.74 24.51
C GLU A 186 -23.75 28.48 23.12
N VAL A 187 -24.36 29.50 22.49
CA VAL A 187 -25.00 29.34 21.18
C VAL A 187 -24.00 28.87 20.11
N LEU A 188 -22.75 29.32 20.12
CA LEU A 188 -21.73 28.90 19.14
C LEU A 188 -21.09 27.53 19.45
N GLY A 189 -21.10 27.11 20.72
CA GLY A 189 -20.53 25.84 21.18
C GLY A 189 -21.40 24.63 20.83
N VAL A 190 -22.72 24.75 21.03
CA VAL A 190 -23.69 23.68 20.75
C VAL A 190 -23.66 23.26 19.27
N TRP A 191 -23.68 24.23 18.34
CA TRP A 191 -23.59 23.93 16.90
C TRP A 191 -22.28 23.22 16.52
N ARG A 192 -21.17 23.50 17.23
CA ARG A 192 -19.88 22.87 16.95
C ARG A 192 -19.82 21.43 17.44
N CYS A 193 -20.36 21.15 18.62
CA CYS A 193 -20.46 19.80 19.16
C CYS A 193 -21.35 18.93 18.26
N GLU A 194 -22.54 19.45 17.92
CA GLU A 194 -23.49 18.75 17.07
C GLU A 194 -22.96 18.55 15.64
N ASP A 195 -22.26 19.53 15.05
CA ASP A 195 -21.57 19.38 13.75
C ASP A 195 -20.47 18.31 13.82
N MET A 196 -19.72 18.21 14.92
CA MET A 196 -18.73 17.15 15.10
C MET A 196 -19.36 15.77 15.22
N VAL A 197 -20.53 15.65 15.88
CA VAL A 197 -21.27 14.39 15.93
C VAL A 197 -21.89 14.03 14.58
N ASN A 198 -22.42 15.01 13.85
CA ASN A 198 -22.91 14.81 12.49
C ASN A 198 -21.79 14.35 11.53
N ARG A 199 -20.54 14.71 11.83
CA ARG A 199 -19.33 14.28 11.11
C ARG A 199 -18.61 13.10 11.75
N ALA A 200 -19.19 12.44 12.75
CA ALA A 200 -18.59 11.28 13.42
C ALA A 200 -18.46 10.07 12.48
N MET A 201 -19.34 10.00 11.49
CA MET A 201 -19.35 8.94 10.50
C MET A 201 -19.13 9.49 9.11
N LEU A 202 -18.43 8.69 8.31
CA LEU A 202 -18.12 9.02 6.94
C LEU A 202 -19.42 9.01 6.13
N ASP A 203 -19.66 10.09 5.38
CA ASP A 203 -20.82 10.23 4.50
C ASP A 203 -20.45 9.78 3.08
N SER A 204 -21.40 9.21 2.33
CA SER A 204 -21.21 8.77 0.94
C SER A 204 -20.67 9.90 0.07
N ARG A 205 -21.09 11.15 0.33
CA ARG A 205 -20.61 12.35 -0.38
C ARG A 205 -19.10 12.53 -0.35
N TRP A 206 -18.42 12.09 0.72
CA TRP A 206 -16.96 12.16 0.84
C TRP A 206 -16.28 10.92 0.30
N LEU A 207 -16.94 9.77 0.37
CA LEU A 207 -16.39 8.49 -0.07
C LEU A 207 -16.48 8.29 -1.58
N ASP A 208 -17.55 8.77 -2.22
CA ASP A 208 -17.76 8.74 -3.67
C ASP A 208 -16.58 9.33 -4.46
N PRO A 209 -16.16 10.61 -4.23
CA PRO A 209 -15.03 11.17 -4.96
C PRO A 209 -13.74 10.41 -4.67
N LEU A 210 -13.60 9.83 -3.48
CA LEU A 210 -12.44 9.05 -3.07
C LEU A 210 -12.38 7.71 -3.84
N VAL A 211 -13.50 6.99 -3.95
CA VAL A 211 -13.57 5.75 -4.75
C VAL A 211 -13.38 6.04 -6.25
N TYR A 212 -14.03 7.07 -6.78
CA TYR A 212 -13.89 7.40 -8.19
C TYR A 212 -12.48 7.83 -8.55
N SER A 213 -11.83 8.66 -7.73
CA SER A 213 -10.45 9.04 -7.99
C SER A 213 -9.49 7.86 -7.80
N PHE A 214 -9.73 6.92 -6.88
CA PHE A 214 -9.00 5.65 -6.85
C PHE A 214 -9.09 4.92 -8.20
N ILE A 215 -10.31 4.65 -8.67
CA ILE A 215 -10.53 3.90 -9.92
C ILE A 215 -9.90 4.62 -11.12
N ILE A 216 -10.15 5.92 -11.28
CA ILE A 216 -9.65 6.72 -12.40
C ILE A 216 -8.12 6.76 -12.39
N CYS A 217 -7.50 7.04 -11.23
CA CYS A 217 -6.05 7.07 -11.09
C CYS A 217 -5.43 5.72 -11.47
N HIS A 218 -6.00 4.61 -11.02
CA HIS A 218 -5.47 3.28 -11.31
C HIS A 218 -5.68 2.86 -12.78
N ILE A 219 -6.79 3.26 -13.41
CA ILE A 219 -6.99 3.06 -14.86
C ILE A 219 -5.96 3.87 -15.66
N ILE A 220 -5.74 5.13 -15.31
CA ILE A 220 -4.73 5.98 -15.94
C ILE A 220 -3.34 5.37 -15.76
N MET A 221 -3.03 4.84 -14.57
CA MET A 221 -1.77 4.13 -14.33
C MET A 221 -1.63 2.88 -15.18
N LEU A 222 -2.67 2.06 -15.30
CA LEU A 222 -2.62 0.84 -16.12
C LEU A 222 -2.44 1.17 -17.60
N ILE A 223 -3.18 2.16 -18.13
CA ILE A 223 -3.04 2.61 -19.51
C ILE A 223 -1.65 3.24 -19.73
N GLY A 224 -1.23 4.12 -18.82
CA GLY A 224 0.07 4.78 -18.86
C GLY A 224 1.21 3.76 -18.81
N PHE A 225 1.06 2.72 -18.00
CA PHE A 225 1.97 1.58 -17.98
C PHE A 225 1.98 0.89 -19.34
N CYS A 226 0.84 0.46 -19.89
CA CYS A 226 0.78 -0.18 -21.21
C CYS A 226 1.38 0.68 -22.35
N VAL A 227 1.17 2.00 -22.34
CA VAL A 227 1.68 2.92 -23.37
C VAL A 227 3.17 3.18 -23.20
N ALA A 228 3.65 3.42 -21.98
CA ALA A 228 5.09 3.55 -21.69
C ALA A 228 5.83 2.23 -21.97
N ASN A 229 5.15 1.11 -21.82
CA ASN A 229 5.65 -0.24 -22.03
C ASN A 229 5.57 -0.70 -23.49
N ARG A 230 5.47 0.21 -24.46
CA ARG A 230 5.43 -0.14 -25.90
C ARG A 230 6.75 -0.74 -26.42
N GLU A 231 7.84 -0.66 -25.65
CA GLU A 231 9.08 -1.43 -25.87
C GLU A 231 9.03 -2.86 -25.31
N TRP A 232 7.97 -3.24 -24.57
CA TRP A 232 7.71 -4.62 -24.14
C TRP A 232 7.15 -5.40 -25.32
N GLU A 233 8.05 -5.80 -26.21
CA GLU A 233 7.72 -6.80 -27.20
C GLU A 233 7.31 -8.10 -26.49
N TRP A 234 6.19 -8.69 -26.89
CA TRP A 234 5.79 -10.04 -26.50
C TRP A 234 6.86 -11.12 -26.81
N SER A 235 7.92 -10.76 -27.53
CA SER A 235 9.11 -11.57 -27.80
C SER A 235 9.92 -11.88 -26.53
N ASP A 236 9.88 -11.06 -25.48
CA ASP A 236 10.63 -11.30 -24.24
C ASP A 236 10.04 -12.43 -23.37
N PHE A 237 8.72 -12.64 -23.45
CA PHE A 237 8.09 -13.82 -22.85
C PHE A 237 8.52 -15.12 -23.58
N LEU A 238 8.75 -15.04 -24.88
CA LEU A 238 9.34 -16.14 -25.67
C LEU A 238 10.84 -16.29 -25.42
N PHE A 239 11.56 -15.20 -25.12
CA PHE A 239 12.96 -15.21 -24.72
C PHE A 239 13.16 -15.98 -23.41
N TRP A 240 12.24 -15.84 -22.44
CA TRP A 240 12.26 -16.64 -21.21
C TRP A 240 12.07 -18.14 -21.49
N ARG A 241 11.25 -18.48 -22.48
CA ARG A 241 11.04 -19.87 -22.94
C ARG A 241 12.26 -20.44 -23.68
N ARG A 242 13.04 -19.60 -24.39
CA ARG A 242 14.33 -19.97 -25.01
C ARG A 242 15.45 -20.10 -24.00
N ALA A 243 15.63 -19.14 -23.10
CA ALA A 243 16.66 -19.16 -22.07
C ALA A 243 16.49 -20.37 -21.13
N LYS A 244 15.24 -20.72 -20.77
CA LYS A 244 14.95 -21.94 -20.01
C LYS A 244 15.26 -23.21 -20.80
N LYS A 245 15.02 -23.22 -22.12
CA LYS A 245 15.39 -24.35 -22.98
C LYS A 245 16.91 -24.52 -23.10
N GLU A 246 17.65 -23.44 -23.32
CA GLU A 246 19.11 -23.46 -23.44
C GLU A 246 19.78 -23.91 -22.14
N PHE A 247 19.29 -23.45 -20.98
CA PHE A 247 19.82 -23.87 -19.67
C PHE A 247 19.57 -25.36 -19.39
N VAL A 248 18.41 -25.90 -19.79
CA VAL A 248 18.09 -27.33 -19.65
C VAL A 248 19.00 -28.18 -20.55
N THR A 249 19.20 -27.77 -21.82
CA THR A 249 20.09 -28.50 -22.75
C THR A 249 21.56 -28.48 -22.34
N VAL A 250 22.06 -27.38 -21.77
CA VAL A 250 23.44 -27.32 -21.26
C VAL A 250 23.61 -28.22 -20.03
N THR A 251 22.57 -28.35 -19.20
CA THR A 251 22.61 -29.22 -18.01
C THR A 251 22.52 -30.70 -18.40
N GLU A 252 21.74 -31.05 -19.42
CA GLU A 252 21.67 -32.43 -19.96
C GLU A 252 22.97 -32.85 -20.66
N ASN A 253 23.59 -31.97 -21.45
CA ASN A 253 24.84 -32.28 -22.15
C ASN A 253 26.03 -32.43 -21.17
N ASN A 254 26.10 -31.61 -20.11
CA ASN A 254 27.12 -31.75 -19.06
C ASN A 254 26.94 -33.03 -18.22
N HIS A 255 25.74 -33.60 -18.16
CA HIS A 255 25.51 -34.90 -17.54
C HIS A 255 25.91 -36.07 -18.44
N HIS A 256 25.88 -35.89 -19.76
CA HIS A 256 26.27 -36.91 -20.72
C HIS A 256 27.80 -37.00 -20.91
N GLU A 257 28.53 -35.87 -20.85
CA GLU A 257 30.00 -35.85 -20.95
C GLU A 257 30.71 -36.38 -19.70
N ASN A 258 30.11 -36.27 -18.51
CA ASN A 258 30.68 -36.82 -17.28
C ASN A 258 30.42 -38.34 -17.11
N GLY A 259 29.78 -39.00 -18.08
CA GLY A 259 29.49 -40.43 -18.08
C GLY A 259 30.50 -41.31 -18.84
N GLN A 260 31.50 -40.73 -19.51
CA GLN A 260 32.54 -41.46 -20.24
C GLN A 260 33.93 -41.16 -19.68
N ILE A 261 34.27 -41.79 -18.55
CA ILE A 261 35.66 -41.94 -18.11
C ILE A 261 36.09 -43.35 -18.54
N GLU A 262 36.84 -43.43 -19.63
CA GLU A 262 37.51 -44.63 -20.12
C GLU A 262 38.95 -44.67 -19.58
N GLU A 263 39.38 -45.85 -19.15
CA GLU A 263 40.69 -46.19 -18.60
C GLU A 263 41.84 -46.01 -19.62
N ASP A 264 43.00 -45.47 -19.22
CA ASP A 264 44.32 -46.15 -19.14
C ASP A 264 45.55 -45.20 -19.08
N LYS A 265 46.62 -45.65 -18.41
CA LYS A 265 47.95 -45.02 -18.10
C LYS A 265 48.99 -45.16 -19.25
N PRO A 266 50.31 -44.79 -19.15
CA PRO A 266 51.11 -44.02 -18.16
C PRO A 266 52.11 -42.94 -18.72
N MET A 267 52.72 -42.20 -17.77
CA MET A 267 53.88 -41.27 -17.74
C MET A 267 54.83 -41.09 -18.96
N THR A 268 55.26 -39.83 -19.22
CA THR A 268 56.68 -39.41 -19.16
C THR A 268 56.92 -37.88 -19.27
N SER A 269 57.87 -37.41 -18.44
CA SER A 269 58.88 -36.36 -18.68
C SER A 269 58.53 -34.86 -18.81
N ALA A 270 59.18 -34.10 -17.91
CA ALA A 270 59.30 -32.65 -17.80
C ALA A 270 59.82 -31.90 -19.04
N SER A 271 59.48 -30.61 -19.13
CA SER A 271 60.47 -29.57 -19.42
C SER A 271 60.03 -28.21 -18.85
N ILE A 272 60.93 -27.62 -18.06
CA ILE A 272 60.92 -26.24 -17.58
C ILE A 272 61.61 -25.40 -18.67
N ARG A 273 61.05 -24.24 -19.04
CA ARG A 273 61.82 -23.17 -19.71
C ARG A 273 61.48 -21.81 -19.12
N THR A 274 62.54 -21.18 -18.62
CA THR A 274 62.61 -19.88 -17.95
C THR A 274 62.83 -18.74 -18.94
N ASN A 275 62.34 -17.56 -18.53
CA ASN A 275 62.86 -16.19 -18.65
C ASN A 275 63.38 -15.67 -20.01
N GLY A 276 62.90 -14.48 -20.38
CA GLY A 276 63.55 -13.61 -21.36
C GLY A 276 62.72 -12.38 -21.67
N VAL A 277 62.86 -11.35 -20.85
CA VAL A 277 62.35 -10.00 -21.09
C VAL A 277 63.21 -9.36 -22.18
N ASP A 278 62.60 -8.92 -23.27
CA ASP A 278 63.23 -7.99 -24.22
C ASP A 278 62.54 -6.62 -24.11
N MET A 279 63.20 -5.71 -23.40
CA MET A 279 63.01 -4.27 -23.53
C MET A 279 64.00 -3.75 -24.56
N GLU A 280 63.57 -3.56 -25.80
CA GLU A 280 64.21 -2.62 -26.72
C GLU A 280 63.28 -2.32 -27.92
N LYS A 281 62.64 -1.15 -27.86
CA LYS A 281 62.21 -0.26 -28.97
C LYS A 281 60.98 0.55 -28.57
N LEU A 282 61.22 1.69 -27.94
CA LEU A 282 60.58 2.99 -28.25
C LEU A 282 61.34 4.12 -27.54
N LEU A 283 62.59 4.34 -27.98
CA LEU A 283 63.19 5.65 -28.28
C LEU A 283 64.44 5.42 -29.12
#